data_AF-A0A8H4LMF4-F1
#
_entry.id   AF-A0A8H4LMF4-F1
#
_cell.length_a   1.000
_cell.length_b   1.000
_cell.length_c   1.000
_cell.angle_alpha   90.00
_cell.angle_beta   90.00
_cell.angle_gamma   90.00
#
_symmetry.space_group_name_H-M   'P 1'
#
loop_
_entity.id
_entity.type
_entity.pdbx_description
1 polymer ?
#
loop_
_entity_poly.entity_id
_entity_poly.type
_entity_poly.pdbx_seq_one_letter_code
_entity_poly.pdbx_strand_id
1 'polypeptide(L)'
;MASIQPTINVGDRRTRRPQSLEAMPGSLPLTFPVLVQMSRRVAGKVHAATEDLIVLSTRYTYTRCINMMLRGQRMRFLGLTMQLKMHEMNSLLEEMEVAWLEIQDQRAVLANRIKTGPVRGIRTLLNKYDGIVRQFIKNSDALCNMWTDLEGYLDERDRLNYASTL
;
A
#
# COMPACT_ATOMS: atom_id res chain seq x y z
N MET A 1 -10.06 25.70 57.69
CA MET A 1 -9.79 24.28 58.02
C MET A 1 -9.46 23.57 56.72
N ALA A 2 -8.24 23.06 56.59
CA ALA A 2 -7.66 22.58 55.34
C ALA A 2 -8.12 21.14 55.00
N SER A 3 -8.48 20.92 53.74
CA SER A 3 -8.88 19.61 53.19
C SER A 3 -7.63 18.81 52.82
N ILE A 4 -7.44 17.65 53.44
CA ILE A 4 -6.32 16.75 53.19
C ILE A 4 -6.69 15.85 51.99
N GLN A 5 -6.03 16.05 50.84
CA GLN A 5 -6.02 15.08 49.75
C GLN A 5 -4.92 14.03 49.99
N PRO A 6 -5.15 12.73 49.70
CA PRO A 6 -4.08 11.74 49.76
C PRO A 6 -3.27 11.74 48.45
N THR A 7 -2.00 12.12 48.55
CA THR A 7 -1.00 11.97 47.47
C THR A 7 -0.21 10.69 47.73
N ILE A 8 -0.40 9.65 46.93
CA ILE A 8 0.40 8.43 47.02
C ILE A 8 1.66 8.61 46.16
N ASN A 9 2.81 8.80 46.81
CA ASN A 9 4.14 8.76 46.17
C ASN A 9 4.65 7.32 46.15
N VAL A 10 4.91 6.77 44.96
CA VAL A 10 5.60 5.49 44.81
C VAL A 10 7.01 5.73 44.25
N GLY A 11 7.99 5.58 45.14
CA GLY A 11 9.24 4.87 44.91
C GLY A 11 10.24 5.43 43.89
N ASP A 12 11.23 6.14 44.42
CA ASP A 12 12.49 6.50 43.78
C ASP A 12 13.43 5.27 43.62
N ARG A 13 13.95 5.01 42.41
CA ARG A 13 15.15 4.19 42.17
C ARG A 13 15.89 4.63 40.89
N ARG A 14 16.82 5.57 41.08
CA ARG A 14 18.18 5.69 40.52
C ARG A 14 18.43 5.27 39.05
N THR A 15 18.71 6.32 38.29
CA THR A 15 19.58 6.48 37.11
C THR A 15 20.78 5.52 36.95
N ARG A 16 20.94 4.96 35.73
CA ARG A 16 22.21 4.83 34.98
C ARG A 16 21.92 4.76 33.47
N ARG A 17 22.39 5.75 32.71
CA ARG A 17 22.59 5.69 31.23
C ARG A 17 24.07 5.29 30.96
N PRO A 18 24.56 5.28 29.71
CA PRO A 18 24.47 4.19 28.73
C PRO A 18 25.90 3.70 28.34
N GLN A 19 26.04 2.52 27.74
CA GLN A 19 27.26 2.23 26.97
C GLN A 19 26.89 1.77 25.55
N SER A 20 27.40 2.60 24.64
CA SER A 20 27.50 2.49 23.19
C SER A 20 27.89 1.09 22.70
N LEU A 21 27.23 0.61 21.64
CA LEU A 21 27.81 -0.38 20.74
C LEU A 21 27.83 0.17 19.31
N GLU A 22 28.92 -0.19 18.64
CA GLU A 22 29.49 0.36 17.42
C GLU A 22 28.57 0.34 16.19
N ALA A 23 28.84 1.30 15.30
CA ALA A 23 28.31 1.34 13.95
C ALA A 23 29.17 0.49 13.00
N MET A 24 28.54 -0.29 12.11
CA MET A 24 28.93 -0.53 10.71
C MET A 24 27.84 -1.39 10.02
N PRO A 25 27.76 -1.40 8.68
CA PRO A 25 26.54 -1.10 7.92
C PRO A 25 26.05 -2.30 7.10
N GLY A 26 24.80 -2.25 6.64
CA GLY A 26 24.30 -3.17 5.61
C GLY A 26 23.29 -4.17 6.14
N SER A 27 22.05 -3.71 6.28
CA SER A 27 20.85 -4.51 6.05
C SER A 27 19.65 -3.58 6.25
N LEU A 28 18.86 -3.37 5.20
CA LEU A 28 17.50 -2.85 5.33
C LEU A 28 16.71 -3.85 6.17
N PRO A 29 16.19 -3.50 7.36
CA PRO A 29 15.25 -4.38 8.01
C PRO A 29 13.89 -4.15 7.36
N LEU A 30 13.47 -5.12 6.55
CA LEU A 30 12.06 -5.42 6.25
C LEU A 30 11.36 -5.78 7.58
N THR A 31 11.13 -4.79 8.43
CA THR A 31 10.36 -4.94 9.66
C THR A 31 9.05 -4.17 9.54
N PHE A 32 8.02 -4.88 9.11
CA PHE A 32 6.63 -4.62 9.47
C PHE A 32 6.00 -5.95 9.90
N PRO A 33 5.06 -5.98 10.86
CA PRO A 33 4.42 -4.86 11.51
C PRO A 33 4.96 -4.65 12.93
N VAL A 34 4.90 -3.40 13.37
CA VAL A 34 5.01 -2.99 14.77
C VAL A 34 4.07 -3.88 15.57
N LEU A 35 4.62 -4.88 16.29
CA LEU A 35 3.98 -5.37 17.50
C LEU A 35 3.71 -4.13 18.32
N VAL A 36 2.44 -3.80 18.52
CA VAL A 36 2.05 -2.77 19.47
C VAL A 36 2.42 -3.31 20.85
N GLN A 37 3.71 -3.19 21.19
CA GLN A 37 4.17 -3.25 22.55
C GLN A 37 3.51 -2.04 23.20
N MET A 38 2.30 -2.24 23.72
CA MET A 38 1.61 -1.29 24.57
C MET A 38 2.51 -1.10 25.79
N SER A 39 3.45 -0.17 25.69
CA SER A 39 4.18 0.31 26.85
C SER A 39 3.12 0.75 27.85
N ARG A 40 3.14 0.21 29.08
CA ARG A 40 2.35 0.73 30.20
C ARG A 40 2.87 2.13 30.54
N ARG A 41 2.62 3.09 29.66
CA ARG A 41 2.96 4.50 29.83
C ARG A 41 1.69 5.19 30.27
N VAL A 42 1.78 5.89 31.39
CA VAL A 42 0.76 6.83 31.86
C VAL A 42 0.60 7.91 30.78
N ALA A 43 -0.47 7.86 29.99
CA ALA A 43 -0.72 8.87 28.95
C ALA A 43 -1.46 10.07 29.55
N GLY A 44 -0.71 10.89 30.30
CA GLY A 44 -1.17 12.20 30.74
C GLY A 44 -2.18 12.21 31.89
N LYS A 45 -2.51 13.41 32.34
CA LYS A 45 -3.48 13.68 33.42
C LYS A 45 -4.82 14.05 32.80
N VAL A 46 -5.88 13.34 33.16
CA VAL A 46 -7.27 13.69 32.82
C VAL A 46 -7.87 14.41 34.04
N HIS A 47 -8.31 15.66 33.86
CA HIS A 47 -9.12 16.35 34.87
C HIS A 47 -10.59 16.06 34.57
N ALA A 48 -11.26 15.33 35.45
CA ALA A 48 -12.69 15.05 35.35
C ALA A 48 -13.33 15.06 36.74
N ALA A 49 -14.62 15.40 36.80
CA ALA A 49 -15.36 15.60 38.05
C ALA A 49 -15.60 14.29 38.84
N THR A 50 -15.60 13.14 38.16
CA THR A 50 -15.85 11.82 38.75
C THR A 50 -14.97 10.76 38.09
N GLU A 51 -14.72 9.66 38.81
CA GLU A 51 -13.93 8.53 38.29
C GLU A 51 -14.55 7.91 37.04
N ASP A 52 -15.88 7.79 36.97
CA ASP A 52 -16.58 7.32 35.77
C ASP A 52 -16.32 8.21 34.55
N LEU A 53 -16.27 9.54 34.75
CA LEU A 53 -15.97 10.50 33.69
C LEU A 53 -14.50 10.41 33.25
N ILE A 54 -13.58 10.08 34.17
CA ILE A 54 -12.17 9.79 33.85
C ILE A 54 -12.09 8.53 32.98
N VAL A 55 -12.76 7.43 33.35
CA VAL A 55 -12.75 6.18 32.59
C VAL A 55 -13.34 6.38 31.20
N LEU A 56 -14.48 7.09 31.10
CA LEU A 56 -15.14 7.36 29.82
C LEU A 56 -14.29 8.27 28.92
N SER A 57 -13.73 9.35 29.45
CA SER A 57 -12.83 10.27 28.75
C SER A 57 -11.56 9.57 28.27
N THR A 58 -10.98 8.73 29.13
CA THR A 58 -9.77 7.96 28.81
C THR A 58 -10.07 6.92 27.72
N ARG A 59 -11.17 6.17 27.82
CA ARG A 59 -11.58 5.23 26.76
C ARG A 59 -11.80 5.95 25.43
N TYR A 60 -12.55 7.05 25.43
CA TYR A 60 -12.82 7.81 24.22
C TYR A 60 -11.52 8.34 23.56
N THR A 61 -10.63 8.97 24.35
CA THR A 61 -9.37 9.52 23.82
C THR A 61 -8.43 8.45 23.31
N TYR A 62 -8.22 7.36 24.06
CA TYR A 62 -7.36 6.27 23.61
C TYR A 62 -7.92 5.57 22.36
N THR A 63 -9.23 5.26 22.33
CA THR A 63 -9.86 4.65 21.16
C THR A 63 -9.76 5.57 19.95
N ARG A 64 -9.98 6.89 20.12
CA ARG A 64 -9.81 7.88 19.04
C ARG A 64 -8.38 7.92 18.52
N CYS A 65 -7.38 7.95 19.41
CA CYS A 65 -5.96 7.94 19.03
C CYS A 65 -5.57 6.65 18.28
N ILE A 66 -6.02 5.49 18.75
CA ILE A 66 -5.77 4.21 18.08
C ILE A 66 -6.41 4.20 16.69
N ASN A 67 -7.65 4.65 16.56
CA ASN A 67 -8.35 4.72 15.26
C ASN A 67 -7.64 5.68 14.29
N MET A 68 -7.16 6.83 14.77
CA MET A 68 -6.36 7.75 13.94
C MET A 68 -5.04 7.13 13.49
N MET A 69 -4.33 6.40 14.37
CA MET A 69 -3.08 5.72 14.02
C MET A 69 -3.29 4.60 13.01
N LEU A 70 -4.25 3.71 13.24
CA LEU A 70 -4.58 2.61 12.33
C LEU A 70 -5.01 3.14 10.96
N ARG A 71 -5.81 4.20 10.93
CA ARG A 71 -6.20 4.87 9.69
C ARG A 71 -5.00 5.48 8.95
N GLY A 72 -4.10 6.16 9.67
CA GLY A 72 -2.86 6.68 9.09
C GLY A 72 -1.98 5.59 8.48
N GLN A 73 -1.86 4.44 9.15
CA GLN A 73 -1.18 3.26 8.61
C GLN A 73 -1.88 2.72 7.36
N ARG A 74 -3.21 2.60 7.38
CA ARG A 74 -4.01 2.13 6.23
C ARG A 74 -3.84 3.03 5.02
N MET A 75 -3.87 4.35 5.19
CA MET A 75 -3.62 5.33 4.12
C MET A 75 -2.22 5.20 3.52
N ARG A 76 -1.20 4.98 4.34
CA ARG A 76 0.18 4.76 3.85
C ARG A 76 0.29 3.46 3.06
N PHE A 77 -0.27 2.38 3.58
CA PHE A 77 -0.27 1.09 2.91
C PHE A 77 -0.97 1.19 1.54
N LEU A 78 -2.17 1.79 1.52
CA LEU A 78 -2.92 2.03 0.30
C LEU A 78 -2.13 2.83 -0.74
N GLY A 79 -1.47 3.91 -0.31
CA GLY A 79 -0.62 4.73 -1.19
C GLY A 79 0.54 3.94 -1.80
N LEU A 80 1.22 3.10 -1.02
CA LEU A 80 2.30 2.24 -1.52
C LEU A 80 1.78 1.17 -2.49
N THR A 81 0.64 0.55 -2.18
CA THR A 81 0.00 -0.44 -3.07
C THR A 81 -0.39 0.18 -4.41
N MET A 82 -0.96 1.39 -4.41
CA MET A 82 -1.29 2.11 -5.64
C MET A 82 -0.04 2.45 -6.46
N GLN A 83 1.04 2.89 -5.81
CA GLN A 83 2.30 3.17 -6.51
C GLN A 83 2.89 1.92 -7.18
N LEU A 84 2.88 0.78 -6.48
CA LEU A 84 3.32 -0.49 -7.03
C LEU A 84 2.45 -0.89 -8.24
N LYS A 85 1.12 -0.78 -8.11
CA LYS A 85 0.19 -1.10 -9.20
C LYS A 85 0.37 -0.20 -10.42
N MET A 86 0.56 1.11 -10.22
CA MET A 86 0.84 2.03 -11.32
C MET A 86 2.16 1.67 -12.04
N HIS A 87 3.17 1.22 -11.28
CA HIS A 87 4.43 0.77 -11.89
C HIS A 87 4.25 -0.52 -12.71
N GLU A 88 3.53 -1.51 -12.17
CA GLU A 88 3.17 -2.74 -12.90
C GLU A 88 2.39 -2.43 -14.19
N MET A 89 1.44 -1.50 -14.12
CA MET A 89 0.67 -1.05 -15.29
C MET A 89 1.55 -0.39 -16.34
N ASN A 90 2.47 0.49 -15.94
CA ASN A 90 3.40 1.12 -16.87
C ASN A 90 4.31 0.10 -17.57
N SER A 91 4.84 -0.87 -16.83
CA SER A 91 5.64 -1.96 -17.42
C SER A 91 4.82 -2.77 -18.44
N LEU A 92 3.56 -3.07 -18.12
CA LEU A 92 2.69 -3.81 -19.04
C LEU A 92 2.34 -2.99 -20.29
N LEU A 93 2.15 -1.68 -20.15
CA LEU A 93 1.93 -0.78 -21.28
C LEU A 93 3.13 -0.75 -22.23
N GLU A 94 4.35 -0.70 -21.70
CA GLU A 94 5.58 -0.79 -22.50
C GLU A 94 5.66 -2.12 -23.28
N GLU A 95 5.35 -3.25 -22.62
CA GLU A 95 5.29 -4.55 -23.29
C GLU A 95 4.22 -4.61 -24.39
N MET A 96 3.05 -4.02 -24.12
CA MET A 96 1.95 -3.94 -25.09
C MET A 96 2.31 -3.06 -26.28
N GLU A 97 3.04 -1.96 -26.08
CA GLU A 97 3.50 -1.09 -27.15
C GLU A 97 4.47 -1.83 -28.09
N VAL A 98 5.42 -2.58 -27.53
CA VAL A 98 6.32 -3.44 -28.32
C VAL A 98 5.53 -4.50 -29.09
N ALA A 99 4.58 -5.19 -28.44
CA ALA A 99 3.74 -6.19 -29.09
C ALA A 99 2.87 -5.58 -30.21
N TRP A 100 2.36 -4.37 -30.02
CA TRP A 100 1.60 -3.65 -31.03
C TRP A 100 2.43 -3.36 -32.28
N LEU A 101 3.67 -2.91 -32.11
CA LEU A 101 4.60 -2.70 -33.22
C LEU A 101 4.90 -4.01 -33.95
N GLU A 102 5.13 -5.12 -33.22
CA GLU A 102 5.33 -6.43 -33.85
C GLU A 102 4.09 -6.89 -34.64
N ILE A 103 2.87 -6.63 -34.14
CA ILE A 103 1.62 -6.90 -34.86
C ILE A 103 1.57 -6.13 -36.18
N GLN A 104 1.93 -4.84 -36.18
CA GLN A 104 1.94 -4.02 -37.40
C GLN A 104 2.95 -4.55 -38.43
N ASP A 105 4.17 -4.88 -37.99
CA ASP A 105 5.22 -5.43 -38.85
C ASP A 105 4.81 -6.79 -39.44
N GLN A 106 4.32 -7.71 -38.61
CA GLN A 106 3.88 -9.03 -39.08
C GLN A 106 2.70 -8.93 -40.03
N ARG A 107 1.77 -7.98 -39.81
CA ARG A 107 0.66 -7.70 -40.71
C ARG A 107 1.15 -7.25 -42.09
N ALA A 108 2.16 -6.39 -42.16
CA ALA A 108 2.77 -5.95 -43.42
C ALA A 108 3.47 -7.11 -44.15
N VAL A 109 4.22 -7.95 -43.42
CA VAL A 109 4.88 -9.15 -43.97
C VAL A 109 3.86 -10.14 -44.53
N LEU A 110 2.80 -10.43 -43.78
CA LEU A 110 1.70 -11.30 -44.22
C LEU A 110 1.02 -10.74 -45.47
N ALA A 111 0.69 -9.45 -45.49
CA ALA A 111 0.05 -8.81 -46.64
C ALA A 111 0.92 -8.91 -47.91
N ASN A 112 2.23 -8.70 -47.79
CA ASN A 112 3.16 -8.86 -48.91
C ASN A 112 3.26 -10.32 -49.35
N ARG A 113 3.34 -11.28 -48.41
CA ARG A 113 3.43 -12.70 -48.75
C ARG A 113 2.19 -13.27 -49.41
N ILE A 114 1.01 -12.81 -49.01
CA ILE A 114 -0.26 -13.19 -49.66
C ILE A 114 -0.29 -12.72 -51.12
N LYS A 115 0.26 -11.53 -51.41
CA LYS A 115 0.27 -10.96 -52.77
C LYS A 115 1.32 -11.56 -53.71
N THR A 116 2.49 -11.96 -53.17
CA THR A 116 3.70 -12.19 -53.99
C THR A 116 4.34 -13.56 -53.80
N GLY A 117 3.96 -14.30 -52.75
CA GLY A 117 4.71 -15.46 -52.29
C GLY A 117 4.04 -16.81 -52.57
N PRO A 118 4.81 -17.91 -52.55
CA PRO A 118 4.24 -19.25 -52.53
C PRO A 118 3.44 -19.48 -51.23
N VAL A 119 2.33 -20.23 -51.32
CA VAL A 119 1.43 -20.52 -50.18
C VAL A 119 2.14 -21.27 -49.04
N ARG A 120 3.24 -21.96 -49.36
CA ARG A 120 4.05 -22.74 -48.41
C ARG A 120 4.73 -21.79 -47.41
N GLY A 121 4.35 -21.89 -46.13
CA GLY A 121 4.90 -21.06 -45.05
C GLY A 121 3.95 -19.96 -44.53
N ILE A 122 2.86 -19.66 -45.26
CA ILE A 122 1.85 -18.68 -44.79
C ILE A 122 1.20 -19.14 -43.47
N ARG A 123 0.94 -20.44 -43.31
CA ARG A 123 0.38 -21.00 -42.07
C ARG A 123 1.28 -20.73 -40.85
N THR A 124 2.60 -20.87 -41.00
CA THR A 124 3.54 -20.61 -39.90
C THR A 124 3.54 -19.14 -39.51
N LEU A 125 3.50 -18.23 -40.50
CA LEU A 125 3.41 -16.79 -40.25
C LEU A 125 2.08 -16.41 -39.59
N LEU A 126 0.97 -16.99 -40.04
CA LEU A 126 -0.35 -16.79 -39.44
C LEU A 126 -0.40 -17.29 -37.99
N ASN A 127 0.18 -18.46 -37.70
CA ASN A 127 0.24 -18.98 -36.33
C ASN A 127 1.09 -18.08 -35.42
N LYS A 128 2.21 -17.55 -35.93
CA LYS A 128 3.02 -16.58 -35.18
C LYS A 128 2.22 -15.30 -34.89
N TYR A 129 1.56 -14.76 -35.92
CA TYR A 129 0.72 -13.57 -35.79
C TYR A 129 -0.42 -13.76 -34.79
N ASP A 130 -1.15 -14.88 -34.88
CA ASP A 130 -2.23 -15.23 -33.95
C ASP A 130 -1.72 -15.34 -32.52
N GLY A 131 -0.52 -15.92 -32.32
CA GLY A 131 0.12 -15.98 -31.00
C GLY A 131 0.39 -14.60 -30.39
N ILE A 132 0.96 -13.68 -31.17
CA ILE A 132 1.23 -12.31 -30.71
C ILE A 132 -0.07 -11.58 -30.37
N VAL A 133 -1.09 -11.68 -31.24
CA VAL A 133 -2.40 -11.04 -31.03
C VAL A 133 -3.09 -11.59 -29.77
N ARG A 134 -3.07 -12.91 -29.54
CA ARG A 134 -3.62 -13.51 -28.31
C ARG A 134 -2.91 -13.02 -27.05
N GLN A 135 -1.59 -12.92 -27.09
CA GLN A 135 -0.83 -12.40 -25.96
C GLN A 135 -1.16 -10.91 -25.71
N PHE A 136 -1.31 -10.11 -26.76
CA PHE A 136 -1.72 -8.71 -26.65
C PHE A 136 -3.11 -8.57 -26.00
N ILE A 137 -4.09 -9.38 -26.42
CA ILE A 137 -5.44 -9.41 -25.82
C ILE A 137 -5.35 -9.76 -24.33
N LYS A 138 -4.59 -10.80 -23.97
CA LYS A 138 -4.41 -11.21 -22.58
C LYS A 138 -3.79 -10.10 -21.73
N ASN A 139 -2.81 -9.38 -22.27
CA ASN A 139 -2.19 -8.24 -21.59
C ASN A 139 -3.20 -7.08 -21.43
N SER A 140 -4.04 -6.83 -22.44
CA SER A 140 -5.12 -5.84 -22.36
C SER A 140 -6.13 -6.17 -21.24
N ASP A 141 -6.54 -7.43 -21.11
CA ASP A 141 -7.45 -7.87 -20.04
C ASP A 141 -6.81 -7.68 -18.66
N ALA A 142 -5.52 -8.02 -18.53
CA ALA A 142 -4.77 -7.80 -17.29
C ALA A 142 -4.69 -6.30 -16.92
N LEU A 143 -4.50 -5.43 -17.92
CA LEU A 143 -4.48 -3.98 -17.72
C LEU A 143 -5.85 -3.45 -17.25
N CYS A 144 -6.94 -3.93 -17.83
CA CYS A 144 -8.30 -3.58 -17.38
C CYS A 144 -8.57 -3.99 -15.93
N ASN A 145 -8.12 -5.19 -15.53
CA ASN A 145 -8.25 -5.64 -14.14
C ASN A 145 -7.44 -4.77 -13.18
N MET A 146 -6.19 -4.43 -13.53
CA MET A 146 -5.36 -3.55 -12.71
C MET A 146 -5.93 -2.14 -12.59
N TRP A 147 -6.55 -1.61 -13.65
CA TRP A 147 -7.25 -0.34 -13.60
C TRP A 147 -8.44 -0.38 -12.62
N THR A 148 -9.23 -1.45 -12.68
CA THR A 148 -10.37 -1.67 -11.77
C THR A 148 -9.92 -1.74 -10.31
N ASP A 149 -8.81 -2.44 -10.04
CA ASP A 149 -8.20 -2.48 -8.70
C ASP A 149 -7.79 -1.07 -8.23
N LEU A 150 -7.21 -0.26 -9.13
CA LEU A 150 -6.78 1.10 -8.84
C LEU A 150 -7.95 2.02 -8.48
N GLU A 151 -9.06 1.92 -9.21
CA GLU A 151 -10.31 2.63 -8.89
C GLU A 151 -10.81 2.25 -7.50
N GLY A 152 -10.81 0.95 -7.16
CA GLY A 152 -11.18 0.49 -5.82
C GLY A 152 -10.28 1.05 -4.71
N TYR A 153 -8.98 1.22 -4.97
CA TYR A 153 -8.07 1.87 -4.02
C TYR A 153 -8.32 3.37 -3.89
N LEU A 154 -8.65 4.07 -4.99
CA LEU A 154 -9.01 5.49 -4.95
C LEU A 154 -10.30 5.71 -4.14
N ASP A 155 -11.32 4.90 -4.36
CA ASP A 155 -12.58 4.95 -3.60
C ASP A 155 -12.33 4.73 -2.10
N GLU A 156 -11.50 3.75 -1.73
CA GLU A 156 -11.17 3.50 -0.33
C GLU A 156 -10.37 4.66 0.28
N ARG A 157 -9.46 5.27 -0.50
CA ARG A 157 -8.72 6.46 -0.07
C ARG A 157 -9.67 7.62 0.23
N ASP A 158 -10.66 7.84 -0.63
CA ASP A 158 -11.64 8.90 -0.48
C ASP A 158 -12.59 8.66 0.68
N ARG A 159 -13.05 7.41 0.88
CA ARG A 159 -13.79 7.01 2.09
C ARG A 159 -13.01 7.28 3.36
N LEU A 160 -11.74 6.89 3.38
CA LEU A 160 -10.88 7.16 4.50
C LEU A 160 -10.75 8.67 4.70
N ASN A 161 -10.49 9.48 3.67
CA ASN A 161 -10.40 10.94 3.79
C ASN A 161 -11.70 11.60 4.30
N TYR A 162 -12.87 11.17 3.83
CA TYR A 162 -14.15 11.71 4.29
C TYR A 162 -14.40 11.45 5.79
N ALA A 163 -13.91 10.30 6.29
CA ALA A 163 -13.98 9.99 7.72
C ALA A 163 -13.07 10.87 8.62
N SER A 164 -12.26 11.82 8.09
CA SER A 164 -11.58 12.84 8.95
C SER A 164 -12.33 14.12 9.12
N THR A 165 -13.29 14.41 8.25
CA THR A 165 -14.06 15.66 8.26
C THR A 165 -15.29 15.60 9.17
N LEU A 166 -15.65 14.42 9.67
CA LEU A 166 -16.67 14.16 10.70
C LEU A 166 -16.01 13.98 12.08
#